data_AF-A0A0C4E6K6-F1
#
_entry.id   AF-A0A0C4E6K6-F1
#
_cell.length_a   1.000
_cell.length_b   1.000
_cell.length_c   1.000
_cell.angle_alpha   90.00
_cell.angle_beta   90.00
_cell.angle_gamma   90.00
#
_symmetry.space_group_name_H-M   'P 1'
#
loop_
_entity.id
_entity.type
_entity.pdbx_description
1 polymer ?
#
loop_
_entity_poly.entity_id
_entity_poly.type
_entity_poly.pdbx_seq_one_letter_code
_entity_poly.pdbx_strand_id
1 'polypeptide(L)'
;MARLTKRLTALALTLLLPAATQAAQCGSAIYDPANYVCHDNQFLCPVVNGEGLSYCNGACYSRFMYQCVNSGTVLAQLPRLDDGARFALRAWNPTSTAVHNKPVAACGRTWTVGGPTCAYCPVEVVGAACPAGNATAMAYPGAMNAMVPGGQAYYLDANWGVGYTQAHSASVPLGATLGGLVAYQGGGFVNLNGPGTNWVACPPTAGGDGTGWRLRSENATTAGDRGNCVGINLAVEIVANQASAWQYT
;
A
#
# COMPACT_ATOMS: atom_id res chain seq x y z
N MET A 1 79.54 -3.22 -4.75
CA MET A 1 78.50 -3.96 -5.50
C MET A 1 77.23 -4.02 -4.65
N ALA A 2 76.27 -3.12 -4.87
CA ALA A 2 75.00 -3.09 -4.14
C ALA A 2 73.90 -3.71 -5.02
N ARG A 3 73.21 -4.75 -4.54
CA ARG A 3 72.09 -5.37 -5.25
C ARG A 3 70.78 -4.69 -4.84
N LEU A 4 70.14 -4.07 -5.81
CA LEU A 4 68.83 -3.42 -5.71
C LEU A 4 67.74 -4.44 -6.08
N THR A 5 67.00 -4.97 -5.10
CA THR A 5 65.85 -5.85 -5.34
C THR A 5 64.57 -5.03 -5.43
N LYS A 6 64.09 -4.80 -6.67
CA LYS A 6 62.78 -4.20 -6.95
C LYS A 6 61.67 -5.16 -6.48
N ARG A 7 60.80 -4.69 -5.56
CA ARG A 7 59.54 -5.35 -5.25
C ARG A 7 58.52 -4.98 -6.33
N LEU A 8 58.06 -5.97 -7.11
CA LEU A 8 56.87 -5.83 -7.94
C LEU A 8 55.62 -5.94 -7.04
N THR A 9 54.86 -4.86 -6.94
CA THR A 9 53.51 -4.85 -6.38
C THR A 9 52.54 -5.26 -7.49
N ALA A 10 51.94 -6.44 -7.38
CA ALA A 10 50.87 -6.88 -8.28
C ALA A 10 49.55 -6.18 -7.88
N LEU A 11 49.01 -5.39 -8.78
CA LEU A 11 47.71 -4.73 -8.65
C LEU A 11 46.62 -5.76 -9.04
N ALA A 12 45.90 -6.29 -8.06
CA ALA A 12 44.78 -7.20 -8.31
C ALA A 12 43.54 -6.40 -8.77
N LEU A 13 43.22 -6.48 -10.05
CA LEU A 13 42.00 -5.92 -10.64
C LEU A 13 40.85 -6.90 -10.41
N THR A 14 40.01 -6.65 -9.42
CA THR A 14 38.78 -7.42 -9.17
C THR A 14 37.73 -7.07 -10.22
N LEU A 15 37.52 -7.95 -11.21
CA LEU A 15 36.35 -7.87 -12.08
C LEU A 15 35.08 -8.13 -11.27
N LEU A 16 34.25 -7.10 -11.13
CA LEU A 16 32.86 -7.25 -10.70
C LEU A 16 32.06 -7.88 -11.86
N LEU A 17 31.84 -9.20 -11.78
CA LEU A 17 30.88 -9.87 -12.65
C LEU A 17 29.46 -9.41 -12.26
N PRO A 18 28.61 -9.00 -13.24
CA PRO A 18 27.20 -8.75 -12.95
C PRO A 18 26.55 -10.04 -12.48
N ALA A 19 25.74 -9.96 -11.41
CA ALA A 19 24.95 -11.09 -10.94
C ALA A 19 24.06 -11.59 -12.09
N ALA A 20 24.24 -12.85 -12.50
CA ALA A 20 23.35 -13.46 -13.47
C ALA A 20 21.92 -13.45 -12.91
N THR A 21 20.99 -12.82 -13.62
CA THR A 21 19.55 -12.98 -13.38
C THR A 21 19.24 -14.46 -13.44
N GLN A 22 18.89 -15.06 -12.30
CA GLN A 22 18.56 -16.48 -12.19
C GLN A 22 17.27 -16.74 -12.96
N ALA A 23 17.40 -17.07 -14.24
CA ALA A 23 16.27 -17.48 -15.06
C ALA A 23 15.71 -18.81 -14.52
N ALA A 24 14.39 -18.89 -14.37
CA ALA A 24 13.68 -20.08 -13.91
C ALA A 24 12.87 -20.71 -15.05
N GLN A 25 12.41 -21.94 -14.86
CA GLN A 25 11.59 -22.67 -15.83
C GLN A 25 10.16 -22.87 -15.34
N CYS A 26 9.21 -22.73 -16.25
CA CYS A 26 7.79 -23.04 -16.06
C CYS A 26 7.33 -23.85 -17.27
N GLY A 27 7.26 -25.17 -17.13
CA GLY A 27 7.10 -26.06 -18.28
C GLY A 27 8.29 -25.89 -19.24
N SER A 28 8.01 -25.51 -20.49
CA SER A 28 9.04 -25.20 -21.49
C SER A 28 9.47 -23.73 -21.51
N ALA A 29 8.81 -22.85 -20.76
CA ALA A 29 9.11 -21.42 -20.76
C ALA A 29 10.25 -21.09 -19.79
N ILE A 30 11.21 -20.27 -20.25
CA ILE A 30 12.18 -19.61 -19.39
C ILE A 30 11.61 -18.25 -18.98
N TYR A 31 11.65 -17.92 -17.69
CA TYR A 31 11.13 -16.65 -17.18
C TYR A 31 12.04 -16.04 -16.12
N ASP A 32 11.83 -14.74 -15.86
CA ASP A 32 12.47 -14.01 -14.77
C ASP A 32 11.58 -14.07 -13.52
N PRO A 33 12.03 -14.70 -12.41
CA PRO A 33 11.29 -14.77 -11.15
C PRO A 33 10.97 -13.41 -10.51
N ALA A 34 11.67 -12.35 -10.90
CA ALA A 34 11.33 -11.00 -10.44
C ALA A 34 10.02 -10.48 -11.05
N ASN A 35 9.65 -10.99 -12.23
CA ASN A 35 8.53 -10.49 -13.03
C ASN A 35 7.37 -11.47 -13.15
N TYR A 36 7.61 -12.77 -12.90
CA TYR A 36 6.57 -13.80 -12.97
C TYR A 36 6.71 -14.83 -11.85
N VAL A 37 5.60 -15.48 -11.53
CA VAL A 37 5.51 -16.67 -10.70
C VAL A 37 4.92 -17.80 -11.54
N CYS A 38 5.48 -19.00 -11.40
CA CYS A 38 4.99 -20.20 -12.08
C CYS A 38 4.03 -20.99 -11.17
N HIS A 39 2.86 -21.34 -11.71
CA HIS A 39 1.85 -22.19 -11.08
C HIS A 39 1.76 -23.52 -11.83
N ASP A 40 1.68 -24.61 -11.06
CA ASP A 40 1.54 -26.00 -11.54
C ASP A 40 2.53 -26.41 -12.64
N ASN A 41 3.71 -25.77 -12.67
CA ASN A 41 4.73 -25.95 -13.71
C ASN A 41 4.21 -25.73 -15.15
N GLN A 42 3.14 -24.96 -15.33
CA GLN A 42 2.48 -24.80 -16.64
C GLN A 42 1.99 -23.38 -16.91
N PHE A 43 1.68 -22.60 -15.87
CA PHE A 43 1.05 -21.29 -16.04
C PHE A 43 1.86 -20.19 -15.38
N LEU A 44 2.18 -19.14 -16.14
CA LEU A 44 2.91 -17.98 -15.64
C LEU A 44 1.94 -16.86 -15.27
N CYS A 45 2.05 -16.37 -14.04
CA CYS A 45 1.35 -15.19 -13.59
C CYS A 45 2.33 -14.03 -13.33
N PRO A 46 1.99 -12.80 -13.73
CA PRO A 46 2.89 -11.67 -13.52
C PRO A 46 3.01 -11.32 -12.04
N VAL A 47 4.10 -10.67 -11.68
CA VAL A 47 4.28 -10.01 -10.39
C VAL A 47 3.80 -8.56 -10.52
N VAL A 48 2.81 -8.16 -9.73
CA VAL A 48 2.23 -6.81 -9.73
C VAL A 48 2.32 -6.22 -8.32
N ASN A 49 2.92 -5.04 -8.15
CA ASN A 49 3.12 -4.41 -6.83
C ASN A 49 3.83 -5.33 -5.81
N GLY A 50 4.76 -6.16 -6.30
CA GLY A 50 5.45 -7.20 -5.52
C GLY A 50 4.62 -8.45 -5.25
N GLU A 51 3.40 -8.54 -5.78
CA GLU A 51 2.51 -9.71 -5.66
C GLU A 51 2.68 -10.60 -6.86
N GLY A 52 3.29 -11.77 -6.68
CA GLY A 52 3.11 -12.87 -7.63
C GLY A 52 1.64 -13.23 -7.65
N LEU A 53 0.93 -12.86 -8.72
CA LEU A 53 -0.52 -13.09 -8.80
C LEU A 53 -0.82 -14.58 -8.66
N SER A 54 -1.89 -14.89 -7.95
CA SER A 54 -2.38 -16.27 -7.77
C SER A 54 -3.05 -16.77 -9.04
N TYR A 55 -3.23 -18.09 -9.15
CA TYR A 55 -3.82 -18.74 -10.32
C TYR A 55 -5.14 -19.43 -9.96
N CYS A 56 -6.16 -19.26 -10.81
CA CYS A 56 -7.45 -19.93 -10.70
C CYS A 56 -8.02 -20.20 -12.09
N ASN A 57 -8.15 -21.47 -12.46
CA ASN A 57 -8.81 -21.93 -13.69
C ASN A 57 -8.46 -21.11 -14.96
N GLY A 58 -7.16 -20.96 -15.25
CA GLY A 58 -6.69 -20.22 -16.44
C GLY A 58 -6.52 -18.71 -16.27
N ALA A 59 -6.78 -18.16 -15.07
CA ALA A 59 -6.67 -16.72 -14.81
C ALA A 59 -5.72 -16.39 -13.66
N CYS A 60 -4.93 -15.34 -13.85
CA CYS A 60 -4.20 -14.71 -12.75
C CYS A 60 -5.10 -13.74 -11.98
N TYR A 61 -4.98 -13.72 -10.66
CA TYR A 61 -5.75 -12.81 -9.83
C TYR A 61 -4.95 -12.32 -8.62
N SER A 62 -5.30 -11.12 -8.14
CA SER A 62 -4.76 -10.61 -6.88
C SER A 62 -5.55 -11.17 -5.69
N ARG A 63 -4.84 -11.73 -4.72
CA ARG A 63 -5.41 -12.24 -3.47
C ARG A 63 -5.96 -11.12 -2.57
N PHE A 64 -5.68 -9.87 -2.89
CA PHE A 64 -6.25 -8.72 -2.19
C PHE A 64 -7.70 -8.44 -2.62
N MET A 65 -8.18 -9.05 -3.71
CA MET A 65 -9.55 -8.81 -4.21
C MET A 65 -10.33 -10.10 -4.45
N TYR A 66 -9.65 -11.18 -4.79
CA TYR A 66 -10.28 -12.43 -5.20
C TYR A 66 -9.69 -13.62 -4.46
N GLN A 67 -10.44 -14.71 -4.51
CA GLN A 67 -10.07 -16.02 -4.02
C GLN A 67 -10.51 -17.08 -5.03
N CYS A 68 -9.82 -18.21 -5.05
CA CYS A 68 -10.22 -19.36 -5.84
C CYS A 68 -10.97 -20.36 -4.97
N VAL A 69 -12.23 -20.63 -5.30
CA VAL A 69 -13.12 -21.52 -4.55
C VAL A 69 -13.47 -22.76 -5.37
N ASN A 70 -14.25 -23.68 -4.79
CA ASN A 70 -14.64 -24.94 -5.42
C ASN A 70 -13.43 -25.74 -5.94
N SER A 71 -12.44 -25.95 -5.07
CA SER A 71 -11.23 -26.72 -5.36
C SER A 71 -10.43 -26.21 -6.57
N GLY A 72 -10.36 -24.89 -6.76
CA GLY A 72 -9.51 -24.31 -7.81
C GLY A 72 -10.25 -23.93 -9.10
N THR A 73 -11.57 -24.08 -9.16
CA THR A 73 -12.33 -23.99 -10.43
C THR A 73 -13.08 -22.67 -10.63
N VAL A 74 -13.40 -21.96 -9.55
CA VAL A 74 -14.20 -20.73 -9.60
C VAL A 74 -13.45 -19.56 -8.97
N LEU A 75 -13.20 -18.52 -9.76
CA LEU A 75 -12.69 -17.26 -9.27
C LEU A 75 -13.86 -16.47 -8.65
N ALA A 76 -13.75 -16.16 -7.36
CA ALA A 76 -14.76 -15.40 -6.62
C ALA A 76 -14.11 -14.16 -6.00
N GLN A 77 -14.84 -13.05 -6.01
CA GLN A 77 -14.44 -11.84 -5.29
C GLN A 77 -14.53 -12.09 -3.78
N LEU A 78 -13.60 -11.53 -3.02
CA LEU A 78 -13.66 -11.56 -1.56
C LEU A 78 -14.90 -10.80 -1.05
N PRO A 79 -15.49 -11.21 0.08
CA PRO A 79 -16.53 -10.43 0.72
C PRO A 79 -16.02 -9.03 1.09
N ARG A 80 -16.85 -8.01 0.91
CA ARG A 80 -16.55 -6.66 1.43
C ARG A 80 -16.66 -6.66 2.95
N LEU A 81 -15.99 -5.72 3.60
CA LEU A 81 -16.25 -5.47 5.01
C LEU A 81 -17.71 -5.04 5.20
N ASP A 82 -18.28 -5.40 6.35
CA ASP A 82 -19.62 -4.95 6.74
C ASP A 82 -19.60 -3.44 7.05
N ASP A 83 -20.74 -2.77 6.87
CA ASP A 83 -20.88 -1.37 7.22
C ASP A 83 -20.60 -1.14 8.71
N GLY A 84 -19.76 -0.15 9.00
CA GLY A 84 -19.29 0.16 10.35
C GLY A 84 -18.09 -0.68 10.82
N ALA A 85 -17.65 -1.69 10.06
CA ALA A 85 -16.44 -2.43 10.38
C ALA A 85 -15.22 -1.50 10.44
N ARG A 86 -14.39 -1.69 11.48
CA ARG A 86 -13.21 -0.87 11.72
C ARG A 86 -11.95 -1.59 11.25
N PHE A 87 -11.11 -0.87 10.52
CA PHE A 87 -9.90 -1.44 9.95
C PHE A 87 -8.74 -0.43 9.90
N ALA A 88 -7.52 -0.93 10.01
CA ALA A 88 -6.30 -0.23 9.67
C ALA A 88 -5.77 -0.76 8.33
N LEU A 89 -4.79 -0.06 7.77
CA LEU A 89 -4.14 -0.47 6.52
C LEU A 89 -2.64 -0.59 6.69
N ARG A 90 -2.09 -1.61 6.03
CA ARG A 90 -0.65 -1.85 5.95
C ARG A 90 -0.23 -1.98 4.49
N ALA A 91 0.84 -1.27 4.12
CA ALA A 91 1.39 -1.38 2.79
C ALA A 91 2.07 -2.74 2.59
N TRP A 92 1.81 -3.34 1.43
CA TRP A 92 2.33 -4.64 1.06
C TRP A 92 3.03 -4.54 -0.29
N ASN A 93 4.34 -4.74 -0.28
CA ASN A 93 5.18 -5.01 -1.44
C ASN A 93 6.50 -5.60 -0.90
N PRO A 94 6.64 -6.94 -0.83
CA PRO A 94 7.79 -7.58 -0.18
C PRO A 94 9.12 -7.31 -0.88
N THR A 95 9.12 -6.81 -2.13
CA THR A 95 10.36 -6.44 -2.84
C THR A 95 10.87 -5.06 -2.45
N SER A 96 10.08 -4.26 -1.72
CA SER A 96 10.47 -2.92 -1.28
C SER A 96 10.41 -2.77 0.24
N THR A 97 11.56 -2.92 0.89
CA THR A 97 11.70 -2.77 2.36
C THR A 97 11.38 -1.36 2.87
N ALA A 98 11.40 -0.35 1.99
CA ALA A 98 11.07 1.04 2.33
C ALA A 98 9.59 1.21 2.71
N VAL A 99 8.70 0.45 2.06
CA VAL A 99 7.24 0.58 2.23
C VAL A 99 6.57 -0.69 2.75
N HIS A 100 7.18 -1.87 2.57
CA HIS A 100 6.60 -3.12 3.04
C HIS A 100 6.36 -3.12 4.54
N ASN A 101 5.19 -3.61 4.94
CA ASN A 101 4.73 -3.72 6.32
C ASN A 101 4.67 -2.40 7.09
N LYS A 102 4.79 -1.25 6.41
CA LYS A 102 4.60 0.07 7.02
C LYS A 102 3.10 0.38 7.13
N PRO A 103 2.63 0.94 8.25
CA PRO A 103 1.24 1.32 8.41
C PRO A 103 0.89 2.51 7.51
N VAL A 104 -0.36 2.59 7.11
CA VAL A 104 -0.93 3.85 6.61
C VAL A 104 -1.20 4.77 7.80
N ALA A 105 -0.86 6.04 7.66
CA ALA A 105 -0.98 7.04 8.70
C ALA A 105 -1.65 8.32 8.17
N ALA A 106 -2.57 8.87 8.95
CA ALA A 106 -3.29 10.11 8.71
C ALA A 106 -2.59 11.26 9.45
N CYS A 107 -2.12 12.25 8.71
CA CYS A 107 -1.64 13.51 9.25
C CYS A 107 -1.81 14.64 8.24
N GLY A 108 -2.17 15.84 8.70
CA GLY A 108 -2.29 17.03 7.86
C GLY A 108 -3.38 16.91 6.79
N ARG A 109 -4.44 16.13 7.04
CA ARG A 109 -5.54 15.79 6.10
C ARG A 109 -5.14 14.88 4.94
N THR A 110 -4.04 14.15 5.09
CA THR A 110 -3.46 13.31 4.04
C THR A 110 -3.04 11.96 4.58
N TRP A 111 -3.06 10.92 3.73
CA TRP A 111 -2.56 9.60 4.10
C TRP A 111 -1.17 9.36 3.54
N THR A 112 -0.31 8.80 4.39
CA THR A 112 1.06 8.41 4.05
C THR A 112 1.32 6.97 4.49
N VAL A 113 2.31 6.32 3.89
CA VAL A 113 2.83 5.01 4.29
C VAL A 113 4.09 5.23 5.12
N GLY A 114 4.08 4.72 6.35
CA GLY A 114 5.21 4.82 7.29
C GLY A 114 5.42 6.20 7.93
N GLY A 115 4.49 7.15 7.73
CA GLY A 115 4.49 8.45 8.42
C GLY A 115 3.87 8.39 9.83
N PRO A 116 3.82 9.54 10.53
CA PRO A 116 3.16 9.65 11.83
C PRO A 116 1.64 9.71 11.69
N THR A 117 0.92 9.18 12.69
CA THR A 117 -0.50 9.50 12.88
C THR A 117 -0.60 10.76 13.72
N CYS A 118 -1.36 11.75 13.26
CA CYS A 118 -1.61 13.00 13.96
C CYS A 118 -3.06 13.02 14.43
N ALA A 119 -3.25 13.10 15.75
CA ALA A 119 -4.54 13.11 16.39
C ALA A 119 -4.59 14.14 17.51
N TYR A 120 -5.78 14.65 17.77
CA TYR A 120 -6.05 15.56 18.87
C TYR A 120 -7.15 15.00 19.75
N CYS A 121 -7.01 15.15 21.07
CA CYS A 121 -8.08 14.88 22.03
C CYS A 121 -8.18 15.98 23.09
N PRO A 122 -9.37 16.55 23.35
CA PRO A 122 -9.59 17.56 24.38
C PRO A 122 -9.76 16.90 25.75
N VAL A 123 -8.65 16.44 26.35
CA VAL A 123 -8.64 15.70 27.62
C VAL A 123 -9.32 16.46 28.76
N GLU A 124 -9.31 17.80 28.72
CA GLU A 124 -9.96 18.67 29.70
C GLU A 124 -11.49 18.57 29.66
N VAL A 125 -12.06 18.17 28.52
CA VAL A 125 -13.50 18.07 28.29
C VAL A 125 -13.98 16.61 28.36
N VAL A 126 -13.23 15.68 27.78
CA VAL A 126 -13.67 14.28 27.64
C VAL A 126 -12.93 13.29 28.56
N GLY A 127 -11.91 13.76 29.28
CA GLY A 127 -11.17 12.96 30.26
C GLY A 127 -10.66 11.63 29.70
N ALA A 128 -10.92 10.55 30.43
CA ALA A 128 -10.48 9.19 30.09
C ALA A 128 -11.14 8.60 28.84
N ALA A 129 -12.13 9.27 28.23
CA ALA A 129 -12.74 8.81 26.99
C ALA A 129 -11.85 9.03 25.76
N CYS A 130 -10.69 9.70 25.91
CA CYS A 130 -9.72 9.89 24.83
C CYS A 130 -9.14 8.57 24.32
N PRO A 131 -9.26 8.28 23.01
CA PRO A 131 -8.49 7.21 22.39
C PRO A 131 -7.00 7.52 22.40
N ALA A 132 -6.17 6.48 22.23
CA ALA A 132 -4.71 6.61 22.22
C ALA A 132 -4.18 7.56 21.13
N GLY A 133 -4.86 7.67 19.99
CA GLY A 133 -4.49 8.61 18.91
C GLY A 133 -3.18 8.29 18.20
N ASN A 134 -2.61 7.09 18.40
CA ASN A 134 -1.31 6.69 17.86
C ASN A 134 -1.40 5.79 16.62
N ALA A 135 -2.61 5.48 16.15
CA ALA A 135 -2.86 4.65 14.99
C ALA A 135 -3.99 5.22 14.12
N THR A 136 -3.82 5.08 12.81
CA THR A 136 -4.85 5.44 11.83
C THR A 136 -5.71 4.22 11.54
N ALA A 137 -7.02 4.41 11.68
CA ALA A 137 -8.00 3.42 11.32
C ALA A 137 -9.22 4.12 10.69
N MET A 138 -10.02 3.33 10.01
CA MET A 138 -11.20 3.73 9.26
C MET A 138 -12.40 2.94 9.77
N ALA A 139 -13.59 3.50 9.51
CA ALA A 139 -14.85 2.79 9.58
C ALA A 139 -15.41 2.68 8.15
N TYR A 140 -15.64 1.45 7.70
CA TYR A 140 -16.18 1.17 6.37
C TYR A 140 -17.64 1.70 6.26
N PRO A 141 -18.06 2.30 5.12
CA PRO A 141 -17.39 2.40 3.83
C PRO A 141 -16.70 3.74 3.50
N GLY A 142 -16.64 4.70 4.42
CA GLY A 142 -16.22 6.06 4.04
C GLY A 142 -15.72 6.96 5.17
N ALA A 143 -15.68 6.46 6.41
CA ALA A 143 -15.36 7.27 7.57
C ALA A 143 -13.95 6.97 8.10
N MET A 144 -13.33 7.98 8.69
CA MET A 144 -12.22 7.76 9.62
C MET A 144 -12.77 7.15 10.91
N ASN A 145 -11.99 6.33 11.61
CA ASN A 145 -12.37 5.79 12.93
C ASN A 145 -12.16 6.83 14.05
N ALA A 146 -12.82 7.98 13.90
CA ALA A 146 -12.82 9.09 14.82
C ALA A 146 -14.16 9.16 15.56
N MET A 147 -14.16 9.63 16.81
CA MET A 147 -15.38 9.81 17.60
C MET A 147 -15.88 11.27 17.67
N VAL A 148 -15.15 12.21 17.05
CA VAL A 148 -15.53 13.62 17.00
C VAL A 148 -16.94 13.82 16.40
N PRO A 149 -17.80 14.67 16.99
CA PRO A 149 -19.12 14.97 16.43
C PRO A 149 -19.07 15.47 14.97
N GLY A 150 -19.92 14.91 14.11
CA GLY A 150 -19.88 15.16 12.65
C GLY A 150 -18.85 14.30 11.91
N GLY A 151 -17.97 13.60 12.63
CA GLY A 151 -17.02 12.64 12.09
C GLY A 151 -15.97 13.26 11.18
N GLN A 152 -15.27 12.36 10.49
CA GLN A 152 -14.36 12.68 9.39
C GLN A 152 -14.54 11.61 8.33
N ALA A 153 -14.49 11.98 7.05
CA ALA A 153 -14.63 11.07 5.93
C ALA A 153 -13.37 11.07 5.08
N TYR A 154 -12.99 9.92 4.55
CA TYR A 154 -11.89 9.84 3.59
C TYR A 154 -12.37 10.00 2.15
N TYR A 155 -11.50 10.55 1.29
CA TYR A 155 -11.79 10.84 -0.11
C TYR A 155 -10.53 10.68 -0.96
N LEU A 156 -10.72 10.63 -2.28
CA LEU A 156 -9.64 10.81 -3.25
C LEU A 156 -9.63 12.27 -3.72
N ASP A 157 -8.49 12.96 -3.60
CA ASP A 157 -8.35 14.32 -4.13
C ASP A 157 -8.26 14.33 -5.67
N ALA A 158 -8.27 15.52 -6.28
CA ALA A 158 -8.19 15.67 -7.73
C ALA A 158 -6.89 15.11 -8.35
N ASN A 159 -5.86 14.87 -7.53
CA ASN A 159 -4.58 14.26 -7.91
C ASN A 159 -4.51 12.77 -7.53
N TRP A 160 -5.65 12.16 -7.19
CA TRP A 160 -5.79 10.77 -6.74
C TRP A 160 -5.02 10.47 -5.44
N GLY A 161 -4.66 11.48 -4.65
CA GLY A 161 -4.16 11.31 -3.30
C GLY A 161 -5.29 10.96 -2.33
N VAL A 162 -4.99 10.14 -1.33
CA VAL A 162 -5.98 9.85 -0.28
C VAL A 162 -5.90 10.93 0.79
N GLY A 163 -7.04 11.58 1.05
CA GLY A 163 -7.21 12.60 2.07
C GLY A 163 -8.38 12.29 2.98
N TYR A 164 -8.56 13.14 3.99
CA TYR A 164 -9.72 13.08 4.87
C TYR A 164 -10.21 14.48 5.25
N THR A 165 -11.50 14.58 5.56
CA THR A 165 -12.11 15.86 5.91
C THR A 165 -11.61 16.36 7.26
N GLN A 166 -11.65 17.69 7.42
CA GLN A 166 -11.43 18.28 8.74
C GLN A 166 -12.52 17.79 9.71
N ALA A 167 -12.17 17.66 10.98
CA ALA A 167 -13.13 17.42 12.05
C ALA A 167 -14.31 18.41 11.98
N HIS A 168 -15.53 17.93 12.27
CA HIS A 168 -16.77 18.72 12.23
C HIS A 168 -17.14 19.27 10.84
N SER A 169 -16.47 18.84 9.77
CA SER A 169 -16.68 19.36 8.42
C SER A 169 -16.85 18.22 7.41
N ALA A 170 -17.88 18.34 6.58
CA ALA A 170 -18.06 17.52 5.40
C ALA A 170 -17.36 18.10 4.15
N SER A 171 -16.67 19.25 4.29
CA SER A 171 -16.04 19.92 3.16
C SER A 171 -14.88 19.08 2.62
N VAL A 172 -14.95 18.78 1.32
CA VAL A 172 -13.86 18.18 0.55
C VAL A 172 -13.32 19.20 -0.46
N PRO A 173 -12.05 19.07 -0.92
CA PRO A 173 -11.52 19.89 -1.99
C PRO A 173 -12.31 19.76 -3.29
N LEU A 174 -12.30 20.81 -4.13
CA LEU A 174 -12.88 20.73 -5.47
C LEU A 174 -12.23 19.61 -6.29
N GLY A 175 -13.05 18.82 -6.98
CA GLY A 175 -12.58 17.67 -7.76
C GLY A 175 -12.30 16.42 -6.92
N ALA A 176 -12.58 16.44 -5.62
CA ALA A 176 -12.50 15.25 -4.80
C ALA A 176 -13.63 14.25 -5.13
N THR A 177 -13.30 12.96 -5.03
CA THR A 177 -14.24 11.85 -5.19
C THR A 177 -14.50 11.19 -3.84
N LEU A 178 -15.78 11.05 -3.49
CA LEU A 178 -16.24 10.30 -2.31
C LEU A 178 -16.74 8.92 -2.73
N GLY A 179 -16.48 7.91 -1.90
CA GLY A 179 -16.89 6.54 -2.17
C GLY A 179 -16.00 5.83 -3.18
N GLY A 180 -16.45 4.66 -3.66
CA GLY A 180 -15.72 3.80 -4.61
C GLY A 180 -14.43 3.18 -4.07
N LEU A 181 -14.09 3.41 -2.79
CA LEU A 181 -13.02 2.71 -2.10
C LEU A 181 -13.60 1.52 -1.34
N VAL A 182 -13.05 0.33 -1.57
CA VAL A 182 -13.60 -0.92 -1.02
C VAL A 182 -12.54 -1.63 -0.19
N ALA A 183 -12.93 -2.07 1.01
CA ALA A 183 -12.12 -2.96 1.84
C ALA A 183 -12.70 -4.38 1.78
N TYR A 184 -11.87 -5.37 1.51
CA TYR A 184 -12.26 -6.78 1.50
C TYR A 184 -11.85 -7.51 2.78
N GLN A 185 -12.71 -8.41 3.26
CA GLN A 185 -12.42 -9.30 4.38
C GLN A 185 -11.24 -10.20 4.03
N GLY A 186 -10.18 -10.16 4.85
CA GLY A 186 -8.95 -10.92 4.60
C GLY A 186 -8.17 -10.52 3.34
N GLY A 187 -8.57 -9.42 2.69
CA GLY A 187 -8.00 -8.94 1.44
C GLY A 187 -7.37 -7.56 1.58
N GLY A 188 -7.58 -6.74 0.55
CA GLY A 188 -7.03 -5.40 0.47
C GLY A 188 -8.07 -4.29 0.42
N PHE A 189 -7.56 -3.08 0.55
CA PHE A 189 -8.26 -1.84 0.27
C PHE A 189 -7.98 -1.46 -1.17
N VAL A 190 -9.02 -1.20 -1.95
CA VAL A 190 -8.92 -0.98 -3.40
C VAL A 190 -9.69 0.24 -3.83
N ASN A 191 -9.24 0.84 -4.93
CA ASN A 191 -9.95 1.90 -5.61
C ASN A 191 -10.75 1.34 -6.79
N LEU A 192 -12.06 1.57 -6.81
CA LEU A 192 -12.96 1.23 -7.91
C LEU A 192 -13.42 2.49 -8.68
N ASN A 193 -12.87 3.66 -8.36
CA ASN A 193 -13.21 4.91 -9.03
C ASN A 193 -12.40 5.08 -10.32
N GLY A 194 -13.12 5.40 -11.41
CA GLY A 194 -12.50 5.77 -12.68
C GLY A 194 -11.50 4.73 -13.19
N PRO A 195 -10.44 5.15 -13.89
CA PRO A 195 -9.43 4.23 -14.39
C PRO A 195 -8.29 3.99 -13.38
N GLY A 196 -8.48 4.39 -12.11
CA GLY A 196 -7.53 4.14 -11.03
C GLY A 196 -7.68 2.73 -10.46
N THR A 197 -6.72 1.85 -10.73
CA THR A 197 -6.79 0.43 -10.32
C THR A 197 -5.73 0.04 -9.29
N ASN A 198 -4.68 0.84 -9.12
CA ASN A 198 -3.52 0.50 -8.29
C ASN A 198 -3.26 1.55 -7.20
N TRP A 199 -2.52 1.16 -6.15
CA TRP A 199 -1.98 2.09 -5.16
C TRP A 199 -0.49 2.26 -5.34
N VAL A 200 -0.02 3.47 -5.06
CA VAL A 200 1.40 3.77 -4.96
C VAL A 200 1.73 4.54 -3.70
N ALA A 201 2.89 4.23 -3.15
CA ALA A 201 3.57 5.02 -2.15
C ALA A 201 4.62 5.88 -2.84
N CYS A 202 4.45 7.20 -2.80
CA CYS A 202 5.39 8.16 -3.38
C CYS A 202 6.34 8.72 -2.32
N PRO A 203 7.64 8.86 -2.59
CA PRO A 203 8.60 9.29 -1.59
C PRO A 203 8.23 10.69 -1.05
N PRO A 204 8.55 10.97 0.22
CA PRO A 204 8.29 12.29 0.80
C PRO A 204 8.96 13.37 -0.04
N THR A 205 8.21 14.43 -0.35
CA THR A 205 8.77 15.64 -0.94
C THR A 205 9.24 16.58 0.16
N ALA A 206 10.28 17.38 -0.12
CA ALA A 206 10.84 18.33 0.85
C ALA A 206 9.84 19.41 1.33
N GLY A 207 8.62 19.45 0.79
CA GLY A 207 7.66 20.55 0.94
C GLY A 207 6.35 20.24 1.67
N GLY A 208 6.12 19.06 2.28
CA GLY A 208 4.90 18.91 3.09
C GLY A 208 4.43 17.52 3.53
N ASP A 209 5.00 16.41 3.04
CA ASP A 209 4.52 15.05 3.38
C ASP A 209 5.22 14.44 4.63
N GLY A 210 6.08 15.21 5.32
CA GLY A 210 6.88 14.72 6.44
C GLY A 210 7.87 13.64 6.00
N THR A 211 8.07 12.61 6.84
CA THR A 211 8.92 11.45 6.53
C THR A 211 8.17 10.29 5.85
N GLY A 212 6.85 10.39 5.71
CA GLY A 212 6.00 9.33 5.18
C GLY A 212 5.93 9.34 3.65
N TRP A 213 5.66 8.18 3.06
CA TRP A 213 5.45 8.07 1.61
C TRP A 213 4.01 8.42 1.26
N ARG A 214 3.77 9.46 0.47
CA ARG A 214 2.42 9.91 0.11
C ARG A 214 1.64 8.78 -0.58
N LEU A 215 0.48 8.41 -0.02
CA LEU A 215 -0.39 7.41 -0.62
C LEU A 215 -1.25 8.04 -1.72
N ARG A 216 -1.23 7.42 -2.89
CA ARG A 216 -2.05 7.82 -4.03
C ARG A 216 -2.55 6.61 -4.80
N SER A 217 -3.67 6.75 -5.49
CA SER A 217 -4.08 5.79 -6.51
C SER A 217 -3.43 6.14 -7.85
N GLU A 218 -3.01 5.11 -8.56
CA GLU A 218 -2.56 5.16 -9.95
C GLU A 218 -3.62 4.66 -10.90
N ASN A 219 -3.58 5.24 -12.09
CA ASN A 219 -4.44 4.95 -13.22
C ASN A 219 -3.55 4.65 -14.44
N ALA A 220 -4.07 3.89 -15.41
CA ALA A 220 -3.48 3.68 -16.74
C ALA A 220 -2.87 4.94 -17.38
N THR A 221 -3.44 6.14 -17.18
CA THR A 221 -2.89 7.39 -17.72
C THR A 221 -1.76 8.00 -16.90
N THR A 222 -1.57 7.59 -15.64
CA THR A 222 -0.56 8.14 -14.72
C THR A 222 0.49 7.09 -14.29
N ALA A 223 0.35 5.84 -14.74
CA ALA A 223 1.17 4.69 -14.35
C ALA A 223 2.66 4.80 -14.74
N GLY A 224 3.05 5.83 -15.50
CA GLY A 224 4.44 6.16 -15.84
C GLY A 224 4.92 7.53 -15.32
N ASP A 225 4.01 8.38 -14.81
CA ASP A 225 4.31 9.78 -14.46
C ASP A 225 4.81 9.95 -13.02
N ARG A 226 4.93 8.84 -12.29
CA ARG A 226 5.17 8.82 -10.84
C ARG A 226 6.50 8.15 -10.52
N GLY A 227 7.53 8.48 -11.31
CA GLY A 227 8.79 7.73 -11.46
C GLY A 227 9.42 7.13 -10.19
N ASN A 228 9.42 7.83 -9.05
CA ASN A 228 10.05 7.32 -7.82
C ASN A 228 9.07 6.64 -6.85
N CYS A 229 7.79 6.52 -7.22
CA CYS A 229 6.79 5.87 -6.40
C CYS A 229 6.89 4.35 -6.53
N VAL A 230 6.49 3.67 -5.47
CA VAL A 230 6.48 2.21 -5.38
C VAL A 230 5.04 1.71 -5.44
N GLY A 231 4.75 0.85 -6.40
CA GLY A 231 3.50 0.08 -6.46
C GLY A 231 3.29 -0.75 -5.20
N ILE A 232 2.14 -0.63 -4.57
CA ILE A 232 1.81 -1.35 -3.34
C ILE A 232 0.39 -1.92 -3.41
N ASN A 233 0.17 -3.00 -2.67
CA ASN A 233 -1.15 -3.37 -2.20
C ASN A 233 -1.36 -2.81 -0.79
N LEU A 234 -2.61 -2.59 -0.38
CA LEU A 234 -2.96 -2.16 0.96
C LEU A 234 -3.71 -3.29 1.67
N ALA A 235 -3.03 -4.02 2.55
CA ALA A 235 -3.64 -5.07 3.35
C ALA A 235 -4.60 -4.47 4.39
N VAL A 236 -5.80 -5.04 4.49
CA VAL A 236 -6.82 -4.66 5.48
C VAL A 236 -6.58 -5.42 6.77
N GLU A 237 -6.44 -4.69 7.88
CA GLU A 237 -6.28 -5.25 9.22
C GLU A 237 -7.50 -4.87 10.07
N ILE A 238 -8.34 -5.84 10.44
CA ILE A 238 -9.47 -5.58 11.32
C ILE A 238 -8.96 -5.13 12.69
N VAL A 239 -9.53 -4.04 13.21
CA VAL A 239 -9.21 -3.53 14.54
C VAL A 239 -10.40 -3.64 15.48
N ALA A 240 -10.13 -3.50 16.77
CA ALA A 240 -11.15 -3.55 17.80
C ALA A 240 -12.28 -2.54 17.55
N ASN A 241 -13.47 -2.85 18.06
CA ASN A 241 -14.65 -2.02 17.90
C ASN A 241 -14.63 -0.77 18.82
N GLN A 242 -13.59 0.05 18.70
CA GLN A 242 -13.39 1.30 19.44
C GLN A 242 -12.82 2.39 18.54
N ALA A 243 -13.07 3.66 18.84
CA ALA A 243 -12.47 4.78 18.12
C ALA A 243 -10.94 4.76 18.31
N SER A 244 -10.19 5.08 17.25
CA SER A 244 -8.72 5.10 17.27
C SER A 244 -8.17 6.50 17.56
N ALA A 245 -8.96 7.53 17.31
CA ALA A 245 -8.66 8.93 17.63
C ALA A 245 -9.93 9.66 18.08
N TRP A 246 -9.77 10.71 18.88
CA TRP A 246 -10.86 11.65 19.07
C TRP A 246 -11.13 12.38 17.75
N GLN A 247 -10.11 13.05 17.20
CA GLN A 247 -10.05 13.46 15.79
C GLN A 247 -8.66 13.26 15.21
N TYR A 248 -8.58 13.04 13.90
CA TYR A 248 -7.34 13.10 13.12
C TYR A 248 -7.09 14.54 12.65
N THR A 249 -5.82 14.97 12.64
CA THR A 249 -5.42 16.36 12.31
C THR A 249 -4.44 16.42 11.17
#